data_AF-A0A917V9Z7-F1
#
_entry.id   AF-A0A917V9Z7-F1
#
_cell.length_a   1.000
_cell.length_b   1.000
_cell.length_c   1.000
_cell.angle_alpha   90.00
_cell.angle_beta   90.00
_cell.angle_gamma   90.00
#
_symmetry.space_group_name_H-M   'P 1'
#
loop_
_entity.id
_entity.type
_entity.pdbx_description
1 polymer ?
#
loop_
_entity_poly.entity_id
_entity_poly.type
_entity_poly.pdbx_seq_one_letter_code
_entity_poly.pdbx_strand_id
1 'polypeptide(L)'
;MIFAERSEIELTIGRAILDRRLVRIEHRMRSRLLEPWALGYGARGDLVLQAWRRDADEDGWLLIPLVDIRRVEALDERVGARRPALLDGQRRMPRLLVQMIER
;
A
#
# COMPACT_ATOMS: atom_id res chain seq x y z
N MET A 1 -8.67 8.82 -21.36
CA MET A 1 -8.62 7.39 -20.99
C MET A 1 -7.70 7.18 -19.78
N ILE A 2 -7.85 7.97 -18.70
CA ILE A 2 -6.96 7.94 -17.50
C ILE A 2 -7.71 7.41 -16.26
N PHE A 3 -9.05 7.44 -16.28
CA PHE A 3 -9.87 7.00 -15.15
C PHE A 3 -9.87 5.48 -14.97
N ALA A 4 -9.85 4.71 -16.06
CA ALA A 4 -9.93 3.24 -15.99
C ALA A 4 -8.70 2.59 -15.34
N GLU A 5 -7.48 3.03 -15.69
CA GLU A 5 -6.23 2.49 -15.14
C GLU A 5 -6.07 2.80 -13.65
N ARG A 6 -6.51 3.99 -13.20
CA ARG A 6 -6.50 4.34 -11.77
C ARG A 6 -7.44 3.44 -10.96
N SER A 7 -8.61 3.11 -11.51
CA SER A 7 -9.54 2.18 -10.87
C SER A 7 -8.94 0.78 -10.71
N GLU A 8 -8.12 0.31 -11.64
CA GLU A 8 -7.50 -1.02 -11.56
C GLU A 8 -6.44 -1.10 -10.46
N ILE A 9 -5.59 -0.08 -10.31
CA ILE A 9 -4.57 -0.02 -9.24
C ILE A 9 -5.25 -0.03 -7.87
N GLU A 10 -6.26 0.82 -7.69
CA GLU A 10 -7.04 0.92 -6.45
C GLU A 10 -7.70 -0.41 -6.08
N LEU A 11 -8.36 -1.06 -7.05
CA LEU A 11 -9.03 -2.35 -6.84
C LEU A 11 -8.03 -3.47 -6.52
N THR A 12 -6.88 -3.50 -7.21
CA THR A 12 -5.84 -4.52 -6.98
C THR A 12 -5.26 -4.38 -5.57
N ILE A 13 -4.91 -3.16 -5.16
CA ILE A 13 -4.41 -2.89 -3.81
C ILE A 13 -5.47 -3.21 -2.76
N GLY A 14 -6.72 -2.77 -2.96
CA GLY A 14 -7.81 -3.02 -2.04
C GLY A 14 -8.05 -4.51 -1.81
N ARG A 15 -8.05 -5.32 -2.89
CA ARG A 15 -8.15 -6.78 -2.79
C ARG A 15 -6.95 -7.39 -2.08
N ALA A 16 -5.72 -6.96 -2.40
CA ALA A 16 -4.53 -7.46 -1.74
C ALA A 16 -4.53 -7.19 -0.22
N ILE A 17 -5.05 -6.04 0.23
CA ILE A 17 -5.22 -5.73 1.66
C ILE A 17 -6.19 -6.73 2.31
N LEU A 18 -7.35 -6.97 1.69
CA LEU A 18 -8.39 -7.86 2.22
C LEU A 18 -7.91 -9.33 2.25
N ASP A 19 -7.24 -9.77 1.19
CA ASP A 19 -6.72 -11.14 1.04
C ASP A 19 -5.39 -11.35 1.76
N ARG A 20 -4.85 -10.29 2.39
CA ARG A 20 -3.57 -10.31 3.10
C ARG A 20 -2.40 -10.76 2.21
N ARG A 21 -2.37 -10.30 0.96
CA ARG A 21 -1.35 -10.62 -0.05
C ARG A 21 -0.27 -9.53 -0.12
N LEU A 22 0.95 -9.94 -0.44
CA LEU A 22 2.01 -9.01 -0.83
C LEU A 22 1.67 -8.36 -2.17
N VAL A 23 2.18 -7.15 -2.38
CA VAL A 23 2.11 -6.46 -3.68
C VAL A 23 3.50 -6.06 -4.13
N ARG A 24 3.75 -6.19 -5.43
CA ARG A 24 4.88 -5.54 -6.10
C ARG A 24 4.37 -4.31 -6.82
N ILE A 25 5.02 -3.17 -6.60
CA ILE A 25 4.68 -1.93 -7.28
C ILE A 25 5.86 -1.36 -8.06
N GLU A 26 5.56 -0.69 -9.16
CA GLU A 26 6.50 0.21 -9.83
C GLU A 26 6.25 1.65 -9.39
N HIS A 27 7.17 2.20 -8.61
CA HIS A 27 7.10 3.55 -8.06
C HIS A 27 8.40 4.31 -8.37
N ARG A 28 8.29 5.43 -9.11
CA ARG A 28 9.44 6.27 -9.53
C ARG A 28 10.58 5.47 -10.19
N MET A 29 10.23 4.59 -11.13
CA MET A 29 11.17 3.71 -11.86
C MET A 29 11.90 2.68 -10.97
N ARG A 30 11.39 2.42 -9.75
CA ARG A 30 11.88 1.35 -8.89
C ARG A 30 10.76 0.36 -8.60
N SER A 31 11.07 -0.92 -8.72
CA SER A 31 10.21 -1.99 -8.22
C SER A 31 10.36 -2.10 -6.70
N ARG A 32 9.26 -2.25 -5.97
CA ARG A 32 9.24 -2.38 -4.51
C ARG A 32 8.30 -3.51 -4.09
N LEU A 33 8.72 -4.31 -3.12
CA LEU A 33 7.87 -5.33 -2.49
C LEU A 33 7.26 -4.77 -1.21
N LEU A 34 5.93 -4.81 -1.12
CA LEU A 34 5.19 -4.19 -0.03
C LEU A 34 4.18 -5.16 0.59
N GLU A 35 4.03 -5.08 1.92
CA GLU A 35 2.84 -5.54 2.62
C GLU A 35 1.82 -4.39 2.67
N PRO A 36 0.75 -4.41 1.88
CA PRO A 36 -0.22 -3.33 1.88
C PRO A 36 -1.05 -3.41 3.18
N TRP A 37 -1.19 -2.27 3.86
CA TRP A 37 -1.89 -2.21 5.15
C TRP A 37 -3.22 -1.48 5.05
N ALA A 38 -3.22 -0.29 4.46
CA ALA A 38 -4.42 0.52 4.35
C ALA A 38 -4.42 1.37 3.08
N LEU A 39 -5.61 1.59 2.55
CA LEU A 39 -5.91 2.53 1.48
C LEU A 39 -6.80 3.63 2.07
N GLY A 40 -6.48 4.89 1.77
CA GLY A 40 -7.17 6.03 2.34
C GLY A 40 -6.69 7.34 1.77
N TYR A 41 -7.26 8.44 2.25
CA TYR A 41 -6.84 9.77 1.84
C TYR A 41 -5.77 10.31 2.79
N GLY A 42 -4.71 10.89 2.22
CA GLY A 42 -3.67 11.61 2.93
C GLY A 42 -4.16 12.99 3.39
N ALA A 43 -3.31 13.69 4.14
CA ALA A 43 -3.63 15.04 4.66
C ALA A 43 -3.89 16.09 3.56
N ARG A 44 -3.43 15.83 2.32
CA ARG A 44 -3.64 16.73 1.17
C ARG A 44 -4.85 16.32 0.33
N GLY A 45 -5.65 15.34 0.78
CA GLY A 45 -6.81 14.83 0.06
C GLY A 45 -6.47 13.90 -1.12
N ASP A 46 -5.21 13.52 -1.27
CA ASP A 46 -4.74 12.55 -2.25
C ASP A 46 -4.99 11.12 -1.77
N LEU A 47 -5.32 10.22 -2.70
CA LEU A 47 -5.45 8.79 -2.37
C LEU A 47 -4.06 8.18 -2.21
N VAL A 48 -3.81 7.58 -1.05
CA VAL A 48 -2.51 7.05 -0.65
C VAL A 48 -2.63 5.62 -0.13
N LEU A 49 -1.58 4.83 -0.35
CA LEU A 49 -1.37 3.50 0.20
C LEU A 49 -0.44 3.63 1.41
N GLN A 50 -0.88 3.16 2.57
CA GLN A 50 -0.01 2.88 3.70
C GLN A 50 0.44 1.42 3.62
N ALA A 51 1.74 1.18 3.61
CA ALA A 51 2.31 -0.16 3.46
C ALA A 51 3.62 -0.32 4.22
N TRP A 52 3.94 -1.56 4.59
CA TRP A 52 5.25 -1.94 5.09
C TRP A 52 6.12 -2.39 3.92
N ARG A 53 7.26 -1.76 3.71
CA ARG A 53 8.24 -2.18 2.70
C ARG A 53 9.02 -3.39 3.19
N ARG A 54 9.23 -4.34 2.27
CA ARG A 54 9.98 -5.60 2.43
C ARG A 54 11.06 -5.69 1.36
N ASP A 55 11.99 -4.73 1.34
CA ASP A 55 13.12 -4.76 0.40
C ASP A 55 14.35 -5.30 1.15
N ALA A 56 15.26 -5.99 0.44
CA ALA A 56 16.39 -6.73 1.04
C ALA A 56 17.27 -5.90 2.00
N ASP A 57 17.38 -4.60 1.75
CA ASP A 57 18.26 -3.70 2.47
C ASP A 57 17.53 -2.70 3.37
N GLU A 58 16.19 -2.62 3.32
CA GLU A 58 15.44 -1.58 4.02
C GLU A 58 13.97 -1.94 4.28
N ASP A 59 13.66 -2.25 5.53
CA ASP A 59 12.30 -2.46 6.02
C ASP A 59 11.75 -1.15 6.62
N GLY A 60 10.47 -0.83 6.37
CA GLY A 60 9.90 0.39 6.94
C GLY A 60 8.50 0.76 6.44
N TRP A 61 7.79 1.55 7.23
CA TRP A 61 6.48 2.09 6.88
C TRP A 61 6.61 3.18 5.81
N LEU A 62 5.76 3.09 4.79
CA LEU A 62 5.65 4.06 3.71
C LEU A 62 4.21 4.54 3.58
N LEU A 63 4.09 5.81 3.16
CA LEU A 63 2.84 6.39 2.66
C LEU A 63 3.06 6.81 1.20
N ILE A 64 2.40 6.13 0.28
CA ILE A 64 2.67 6.23 -1.16
C ILE A 64 1.43 6.78 -1.86
N PRO A 65 1.49 7.96 -2.50
CA PRO A 65 0.41 8.43 -3.35
C PRO A 65 0.18 7.46 -4.50
N LEU A 66 -1.08 7.04 -4.70
CA LEU A 66 -1.41 6.10 -5.79
C LEU A 66 -1.10 6.69 -7.17
N VAL A 67 -1.14 8.02 -7.28
CA VAL A 67 -0.74 8.73 -8.51
C VAL A 67 0.73 8.53 -8.89
N ASP A 68 1.60 8.19 -7.94
CA ASP A 68 3.01 7.92 -8.20
C ASP A 68 3.27 6.45 -8.58
N ILE A 69 2.26 5.58 -8.47
CA ILE A 69 2.33 4.15 -8.80
C ILE A 69 1.99 3.98 -10.29
N ARG A 70 2.92 3.39 -11.05
CA ARG A 70 2.73 3.13 -12.48
C ARG A 70 2.12 1.76 -12.76
N ARG A 71 2.45 0.79 -11.92
CA ARG A 71 2.00 -0.59 -12.05
C ARG A 71 1.91 -1.23 -10.66
N VAL A 72 0.96 -2.13 -10.50
CA VAL A 72 0.82 -2.98 -9.32
C VAL A 72 0.57 -4.42 -9.76
N GLU A 73 1.13 -5.35 -9.00
CA GLU A 73 0.91 -6.78 -9.13
C GLU A 73 0.65 -7.33 -7.72
N ALA A 74 -0.51 -7.97 -7.52
CA ALA A 74 -0.77 -8.74 -6.31
C ALA A 74 -0.10 -10.11 -6.44
N LEU A 75 0.66 -10.50 -5.42
CA LEU A 75 1.37 -11.76 -5.43
C LEU A 75 0.55 -12.86 -4.71
N ASP A 76 0.97 -14.10 -4.86
CA ASP A 76 0.35 -15.23 -4.14
C ASP A 76 0.89 -15.38 -2.72
N GLU A 77 2.07 -14.80 -2.42
CA GLU A 77 2.59 -14.75 -1.06
C GLU A 77 1.73 -13.87 -0.14
N ARG A 78 1.54 -14.35 1.10
CA ARG A 78 0.78 -13.63 2.12
C ARG A 78 1.68 -12.83 3.04
N VAL A 79 1.12 -11.76 3.61
CA VAL A 79 1.77 -10.94 4.63
C VAL A 79 2.09 -11.76 5.88
N GLY A 80 3.19 -11.43 6.55
CA GLY A 80 3.58 -12.08 7.81
C GLY A 80 2.70 -11.68 9.01
N ALA A 81 2.72 -12.51 10.05
CA ALA A 81 1.85 -12.34 11.23
C ALA A 81 2.23 -11.18 12.17
N ARG A 82 3.41 -10.56 12.03
CA ARG A 82 3.86 -9.50 12.94
C ARG A 82 4.58 -8.38 12.18
N ARG A 83 3.99 -7.19 12.22
CA ARG A 83 4.59 -5.95 11.73
C ARG A 83 4.99 -5.06 12.92
N PRO A 84 6.05 -4.26 12.80
CA PRO A 84 6.32 -3.22 13.80
C PRO A 84 5.13 -2.26 13.89
N ALA A 85 4.77 -1.86 15.11
CA ALA A 85 3.70 -0.88 15.32
C ALA A 85 3.99 0.40 14.52
N LEU A 86 2.94 1.03 14.02
CA LEU A 86 3.06 2.36 13.43
C LEU A 86 3.52 3.32 14.54
N LEU A 87 4.76 3.79 14.46
CA LEU A 87 5.33 4.67 15.48
C LEU A 87 4.70 6.06 15.42
N ASP A 88 4.59 6.71 16.57
CA ASP A 88 4.14 8.10 16.64
C ASP A 88 5.10 9.01 15.85
N GLY A 89 4.53 9.83 14.97
CA GLY A 89 5.26 10.66 14.00
C GLY A 89 5.15 10.17 12.56
N GLN A 90 4.69 8.92 12.33
CA GLN A 90 4.34 8.48 10.98
C GLN A 90 2.98 9.03 10.58
N ARG A 91 2.86 9.50 9.32
CA ARG A 91 1.66 10.19 8.83
C ARG A 91 0.44 9.29 8.94
N ARG A 92 -0.48 9.64 9.85
CA ARG A 92 -1.80 9.01 9.96
C ARG A 92 -2.68 9.48 8.79
N MET A 93 -3.43 8.56 8.20
CA MET A 93 -4.43 8.87 7.19
C MET A 93 -5.68 9.44 7.88
N PRO A 94 -6.14 10.67 7.57
CA PRO A 94 -7.36 11.23 8.16
C PRO A 94 -8.63 10.46 7.78
N ARG A 95 -8.65 9.79 6.62
CA ARG A 95 -9.81 9.02 6.17
C ARG A 95 -9.37 7.70 5.56
N LEU A 96 -9.84 6.61 6.14
CA LEU A 96 -9.58 5.25 5.67
C LEU A 96 -10.70 4.79 4.73
N LEU A 97 -10.34 4.01 3.72
CA LEU A 97 -11.26 3.34 2.81
C LEU A 97 -11.23 1.83 3.04
N VAL A 98 -10.03 1.26 3.08
CA VAL A 98 -9.78 -0.16 3.32
C VAL A 98 -8.61 -0.27 4.27
N GLN A 99 -8.68 -1.19 5.23
CA GLN A 99 -7.60 -1.47 6.15
C GLN A 99 -7.57 -2.97 6.47
N MET A 100 -6.37 -3.52 6.58
CA MET A 100 -6.18 -4.86 7.13
C MET A 100 -6.42 -4.83 8.64
N ILE A 101 -7.30 -5.72 9.12
CA ILE A 101 -7.54 -5.93 10.54
C ILE A 101 -6.70 -7.12 10.99
N GLU A 102 -5.79 -6.88 11.95
CA GLU A 102 -5.12 -7.95 12.70
C GLU A 102 -6.15 -8.59 13.64
N ARG A 103 -6.39 -9.89 13.45
CA ARG A 103 -7.27 -10.71 14.29
C ARG A 103 -6.39 -11.60 15.14
#